data_AF-A0A956U860-F1
#
_entry.id   AF-A0A956U860-F1
#
_cell.length_a   1.000
_cell.length_b   1.000
_cell.length_c   1.000
_cell.angle_alpha   90.00
_cell.angle_beta   90.00
_cell.angle_gamma   90.00
#
_symmetry.space_group_name_H-M   'P 1'
#
loop_
_entity.id
_entity.type
_entity.pdbx_description
1 polymer ?
#
loop_
_entity_poly.entity_id
_entity_poly.type
_entity_poly.pdbx_seq_one_letter_code
_entity_poly.pdbx_strand_id
1 'polypeptide(L)'
;MTPSLANVLHNIADHTDTLLRFLKEEGLDPEFVSRMEQHIFLEEKENSRQLKTISQHESDPVVQKLIDHSYFIQKMITDKSISRDLKLELLDHFMEEHQEWQVGNDPYPAKSETNSFVESQVSKGTLTESGSSQSGYLKSIENSGWTVGPMWGEGE
;
A
#
# COMPACT_ATOMS: atom_id res chain seq x y z
N MET A 1 22.67 8.64 14.00
CA MET A 1 21.95 8.78 12.72
C MET A 1 20.48 8.50 12.99
N THR A 2 19.57 9.33 12.50
CA THR A 2 18.14 9.02 12.51
C THR A 2 17.84 7.97 11.44
N PRO A 3 17.00 6.95 11.71
CA PRO A 3 16.54 6.03 10.69
C PRO A 3 15.67 6.78 9.67
N SER A 4 15.76 6.41 8.39
CA SER A 4 14.92 6.96 7.33
C SER A 4 13.55 6.28 7.34
N LEU A 5 12.47 7.08 7.37
CA LEU A 5 11.10 6.55 7.32
C LEU A 5 10.87 5.67 6.08
N ALA A 6 11.40 6.07 4.92
CA ALA A 6 11.30 5.30 3.68
C ALA A 6 11.97 3.91 3.79
N ASN A 7 13.09 3.80 4.51
CA ASN A 7 13.76 2.51 4.72
C ASN A 7 12.90 1.60 5.62
N VAL A 8 12.32 2.16 6.69
CA VAL A 8 11.49 1.36 7.60
C VAL A 8 10.20 0.92 6.92
N LEU A 9 9.57 1.79 6.12
CA LEU A 9 8.41 1.46 5.31
C LEU A 9 8.71 0.33 4.32
N HIS A 10 9.84 0.41 3.60
CA HIS A 10 10.27 -0.66 2.68
C HIS A 10 10.47 -2.00 3.40
N ASN A 11 11.16 -2.02 4.55
CA ASN A 11 11.33 -3.25 5.34
C ASN A 11 9.99 -3.87 5.74
N ILE A 12 9.05 -3.07 6.26
CA ILE A 12 7.74 -3.56 6.71
C ILE A 12 6.93 -4.10 5.52
N ALA A 13 7.00 -3.45 4.35
CA ALA A 13 6.36 -3.93 3.13
C ALA A 13 6.93 -5.28 2.66
N ASP A 14 8.26 -5.41 2.59
CA ASP A 14 8.94 -6.65 2.19
C ASP A 14 8.64 -7.81 3.16
N HIS A 15 8.54 -7.53 4.45
CA HIS A 15 8.14 -8.51 5.47
C HIS A 15 6.67 -8.93 5.33
N THR A 16 5.78 -7.99 4.99
CA THR A 16 4.36 -8.25 4.75
C THR A 16 4.19 -9.16 3.53
N ASP A 17 4.85 -8.85 2.40
CA ASP A 17 4.85 -9.69 1.19
C ASP A 17 5.45 -11.09 1.45
N THR A 18 6.55 -11.16 2.20
CA THR A 18 7.17 -12.45 2.56
C THR A 18 6.23 -13.34 3.37
N LEU A 19 5.50 -12.77 4.33
CA LEU A 19 4.50 -13.51 5.12
C LEU A 19 3.27 -13.90 4.28
N LEU A 20 2.82 -13.06 3.36
CA LEU A 20 1.78 -13.41 2.39
C LEU A 20 2.16 -14.64 1.57
N ARG A 21 3.41 -14.69 1.06
CA ARG A 21 3.94 -15.86 0.33
C ARG A 21 3.94 -17.10 1.22
N PHE A 22 4.42 -17.02 2.45
CA PHE A 22 4.42 -18.18 3.37
C PHE A 22 3.02 -18.71 3.70
N LEU A 23 2.00 -17.86 3.66
CA LEU A 23 0.61 -18.29 3.86
C LEU A 23 -0.03 -18.81 2.56
N LYS A 24 0.32 -18.26 1.38
CA LYS A 24 -0.27 -18.58 0.07
C LYS A 24 0.39 -19.76 -0.63
N GLU A 25 1.69 -19.98 -0.46
CA GLU A 25 2.46 -21.04 -1.12
C GLU A 25 2.41 -22.38 -0.37
N GLU A 26 2.23 -23.47 -1.11
CA GLU A 26 2.26 -24.83 -0.56
C GLU A 26 3.64 -25.49 -0.78
N GLY A 27 4.03 -26.40 0.12
CA GLY A 27 5.26 -27.19 -0.02
C GLY A 27 6.56 -26.49 0.39
N LEU A 28 6.50 -25.29 0.99
CA LEU A 28 7.65 -24.66 1.63
C LEU A 28 8.18 -25.50 2.79
N ASP A 29 9.51 -25.51 2.98
CA ASP A 29 10.15 -26.18 4.11
C ASP A 29 9.75 -25.53 5.45
N PRO A 30 9.16 -26.28 6.40
CA PRO A 30 8.77 -25.72 7.69
C PRO A 30 9.92 -25.17 8.53
N GLU A 31 11.14 -25.72 8.41
CA GLU A 31 12.30 -25.20 9.15
C GLU A 31 12.73 -23.83 8.61
N PHE A 32 12.86 -23.71 7.28
CA PHE A 32 13.07 -22.44 6.59
C PHE A 32 12.01 -21.40 6.95
N VAL A 33 10.72 -21.73 6.84
CA VAL A 33 9.61 -20.81 7.18
C VAL A 33 9.71 -20.38 8.65
N SER A 34 9.93 -21.30 9.58
CA SER A 34 10.07 -20.96 11.01
C SER A 34 11.27 -20.04 11.29
N ARG A 35 12.38 -20.20 10.58
CA ARG A 35 13.56 -19.33 10.72
C ARG A 35 13.33 -17.94 10.12
N MET A 36 12.62 -17.86 9.01
CA MET A 36 12.24 -16.58 8.40
C MET A 36 11.18 -15.84 9.22
N GLU A 37 10.16 -16.52 9.75
CA GLU A 37 9.22 -15.97 10.74
C GLU A 37 9.98 -15.37 11.95
N GLN A 38 10.98 -16.09 12.49
CA GLN A 38 11.78 -15.60 13.61
C GLN A 38 12.64 -14.38 13.25
N HIS A 39 13.21 -14.35 12.04
CA HIS A 39 13.99 -13.22 11.54
C HIS A 39 13.11 -11.96 11.41
N ILE A 40 11.99 -12.07 10.69
CA ILE A 40 11.01 -11.00 10.51
C ILE A 40 10.51 -10.48 11.86
N PHE A 41 10.20 -11.37 12.82
CA PHE A 41 9.79 -10.95 14.16
C PHE A 41 10.82 -10.07 14.88
N LEU A 42 12.12 -10.35 14.73
CA LEU A 42 13.18 -9.55 15.34
C LEU A 42 13.36 -8.20 14.63
N GLU A 43 13.23 -8.18 13.30
CA GLU A 43 13.33 -6.94 12.52
C GLU A 43 12.13 -6.04 12.74
N GLU A 44 10.91 -6.58 12.81
CA GLU A 44 9.71 -5.79 13.11
C GLU A 44 9.73 -5.16 14.50
N LYS A 45 10.37 -5.81 15.47
CA LYS A 45 10.63 -5.24 16.79
C LYS A 45 11.61 -4.05 16.73
N GLU A 46 12.59 -4.10 15.83
CA GLU A 46 13.53 -3.01 15.59
C GLU A 46 12.89 -1.88 14.76
N ASN A 47 12.12 -2.19 13.72
CA ASN A 47 11.29 -1.24 12.96
C ASN A 47 10.34 -0.48 13.91
N SER A 48 9.64 -1.19 14.80
CA SER A 48 8.82 -0.59 15.87
C SER A 48 9.60 0.40 16.75
N ARG A 49 10.87 0.11 17.06
CA ARG A 49 11.75 0.96 17.87
C ARG A 49 12.20 2.20 17.09
N GLN A 50 12.51 2.04 15.82
CA GLN A 50 12.90 3.12 14.90
C GLN A 50 11.73 4.09 14.66
N LEU A 51 10.54 3.59 14.36
CA LEU A 51 9.32 4.40 14.20
C LEU A 51 8.96 5.17 15.48
N LYS A 52 9.05 4.54 16.66
CA LYS A 52 8.88 5.23 17.95
C LYS A 52 9.92 6.33 18.19
N THR A 53 11.11 6.22 17.59
CA THR A 53 12.12 7.29 17.63
C THR A 53 11.73 8.43 16.68
N ILE A 54 11.23 8.12 15.49
CA ILE A 54 10.72 9.10 14.52
C ILE A 54 9.53 9.87 15.11
N SER A 55 8.56 9.15 15.70
CA SER A 55 7.32 9.73 16.26
C SER A 55 7.54 10.68 17.45
N GLN A 56 8.72 10.67 18.07
CA GLN A 56 9.10 11.62 19.13
C GLN A 56 9.53 12.97 18.58
N HIS A 57 9.90 13.04 17.30
CA HIS A 57 10.32 14.26 16.62
C HIS A 57 9.21 14.85 15.75
N GLU A 58 8.33 14.02 15.21
CA GLU A 58 7.25 14.43 14.30
C GLU A 58 5.99 13.57 14.53
N SER A 59 4.82 14.21 14.63
CA SER A 59 3.54 13.52 14.77
C SER A 59 2.94 13.27 13.39
N ASP A 60 3.29 12.13 12.80
CA ASP A 60 2.77 11.67 11.51
C ASP A 60 1.82 10.48 11.71
N PRO A 61 0.55 10.56 11.23
CA PRO A 61 -0.38 9.44 11.22
C PRO A 61 0.15 8.19 10.52
N VAL A 62 0.97 8.32 9.47
CA VAL A 62 1.57 7.18 8.75
C VAL A 62 2.59 6.46 9.64
N VAL A 63 3.41 7.20 10.40
CA VAL A 63 4.34 6.60 11.38
C VAL A 63 3.58 5.81 12.44
N GLN A 64 2.42 6.30 12.92
CA GLN A 64 1.60 5.56 13.87
C GLN A 64 1.02 4.28 13.24
N LYS A 65 0.46 4.35 12.02
CA LYS A 65 -0.01 3.15 11.30
C LYS A 65 1.09 2.11 11.12
N LEU A 66 2.30 2.53 10.73
CA LEU A 66 3.44 1.61 10.58
C LEU A 66 3.84 0.95 11.91
N ILE A 67 3.73 1.65 13.06
CA ILE A 67 3.94 1.04 14.39
C ILE A 67 2.90 -0.06 14.64
N ASP A 68 1.65 0.19 14.27
CA ASP A 68 0.55 -0.75 14.44
C ASP A 68 0.69 -1.95 13.49
N HIS A 69 1.13 -1.73 12.23
CA HIS A 69 1.44 -2.80 11.26
C HIS A 69 2.56 -3.70 11.80
N SER A 70 3.68 -3.13 12.24
CA SER A 70 4.76 -3.89 12.86
C SER A 70 4.31 -4.69 14.08
N TYR A 71 3.42 -4.13 14.91
CA TYR A 71 2.83 -4.84 16.04
C TYR A 71 1.96 -6.03 15.58
N PHE A 72 1.08 -5.82 14.60
CA PHE A 72 0.23 -6.87 14.07
C PHE A 72 1.02 -7.98 13.40
N ILE A 73 2.08 -7.67 12.65
CA ILE A 73 2.99 -8.68 12.07
C ILE A 73 3.63 -9.56 13.16
N GLN A 74 4.22 -8.94 14.19
CA GLN A 74 4.77 -9.65 15.35
C GLN A 74 3.71 -10.53 16.03
N LYS A 75 2.47 -10.04 16.12
CA LYS A 75 1.34 -10.75 16.69
C LYS A 75 0.89 -11.92 15.81
N MET A 76 0.86 -11.79 14.48
CA MET A 76 0.51 -12.88 13.56
C MET A 76 1.54 -14.02 13.55
N ILE A 77 2.83 -13.70 13.70
CA ILE A 77 3.89 -14.72 13.79
C ILE A 77 3.74 -15.52 15.09
N THR A 78 3.60 -14.83 16.22
CA THR A 78 3.60 -15.44 17.57
C THR A 78 2.27 -16.06 17.97
N ASP A 79 1.14 -15.48 17.55
CA ASP A 79 -0.19 -15.94 17.91
C ASP A 79 -0.73 -16.93 16.88
N LYS A 80 -0.76 -18.20 17.27
CA LYS A 80 -1.30 -19.30 16.47
C LYS A 80 -2.83 -19.46 16.64
N SER A 81 -3.51 -18.62 17.43
CA SER A 81 -4.99 -18.58 17.51
C SER A 81 -5.64 -17.73 16.41
N ILE A 82 -4.88 -16.79 15.82
CA ILE A 82 -5.33 -16.00 14.66
C ILE A 82 -5.44 -16.94 13.45
N SER A 83 -6.63 -17.03 12.85
CA SER A 83 -6.89 -17.89 11.69
C SER A 83 -6.03 -17.49 10.48
N ARG A 84 -5.73 -18.46 9.60
CA ARG A 84 -4.96 -18.22 8.37
C ARG A 84 -5.65 -17.18 7.48
N ASP A 85 -6.96 -17.28 7.33
CA ASP A 85 -7.73 -16.43 6.41
C ASP A 85 -7.74 -14.96 6.89
N LEU A 86 -7.84 -14.73 8.20
CA LEU A 86 -7.70 -13.39 8.78
C LEU A 86 -6.27 -12.82 8.64
N LYS A 87 -5.23 -13.67 8.71
CA LYS A 87 -3.85 -13.22 8.42
C LYS A 87 -3.68 -12.80 6.97
N LEU A 88 -4.27 -13.56 6.03
CA LEU A 88 -4.24 -13.22 4.61
C LEU A 88 -4.94 -11.88 4.35
N GLU A 89 -6.16 -11.70 4.86
CA GLU A 89 -6.93 -10.45 4.70
C GLU A 89 -6.19 -9.23 5.26
N LEU A 90 -5.65 -9.33 6.48
CA LEU A 90 -4.92 -8.22 7.11
C LEU A 90 -3.61 -7.89 6.40
N LEU A 91 -2.84 -8.88 5.97
CA LEU A 91 -1.57 -8.65 5.27
C LEU A 91 -1.78 -8.13 3.85
N ASP A 92 -2.81 -8.62 3.13
CA ASP A 92 -3.17 -8.07 1.81
C ASP A 92 -3.59 -6.59 1.95
N HIS A 93 -4.38 -6.24 2.97
CA HIS A 93 -4.74 -4.85 3.26
C HIS A 93 -3.53 -3.97 3.63
N PHE A 94 -2.59 -4.48 4.44
CA PHE A 94 -1.34 -3.75 4.74
C PHE A 94 -0.53 -3.48 3.47
N MET A 95 -0.50 -4.40 2.50
CA MET A 95 0.17 -4.18 1.21
C MET A 95 -0.49 -3.10 0.36
N GLU A 96 -1.83 -3.00 0.37
CA GLU A 96 -2.55 -1.90 -0.30
C GLU A 96 -2.12 -0.54 0.28
N GLU A 97 -2.17 -0.41 1.61
CA GLU A 97 -1.78 0.83 2.29
C GLU A 97 -0.29 1.19 2.08
N HIS A 98 0.62 0.20 2.13
CA HIS A 98 2.04 0.44 1.86
C HIS A 98 2.28 0.98 0.43
N GLN A 99 1.53 0.50 -0.57
CA GLN A 99 1.64 0.99 -1.95
C GLN A 99 1.17 2.45 -2.06
N GLU A 100 0.08 2.81 -1.40
CA GLU A 100 -0.40 4.21 -1.35
C GLU A 100 0.66 5.15 -0.76
N TRP A 101 1.32 4.74 0.33
CA TRP A 101 2.32 5.57 1.02
C TRP A 101 3.67 5.66 0.29
N GLN A 102 3.99 4.69 -0.57
CA GLN A 102 5.13 4.78 -1.49
C GLN A 102 4.87 5.81 -2.60
N VAL A 103 3.68 5.80 -3.20
CA VAL A 103 3.29 6.79 -4.24
C VAL A 103 3.21 8.20 -3.67
N GLY A 104 2.78 8.37 -2.41
CA GLY A 104 2.69 9.67 -1.75
C GLY A 104 4.02 10.32 -1.33
N ASN A 105 5.12 9.56 -1.28
CA ASN A 105 6.43 10.03 -0.81
C ASN A 105 7.47 10.23 -1.93
N ASP A 106 7.10 10.08 -3.20
CA ASP A 106 8.02 10.32 -4.31
C ASP A 106 8.20 11.83 -4.58
N PRO A 107 9.40 12.42 -4.41
CA PRO A 107 9.66 13.81 -4.80
C PRO A 107 9.53 14.04 -6.32
N TYR A 108 9.47 12.97 -7.12
CA TYR A 108 9.15 13.00 -8.53
C TYR A 108 7.93 12.13 -8.83
N PRO A 109 6.69 12.67 -8.76
CA PRO A 109 5.59 12.01 -9.43
C PRO A 109 5.97 11.87 -10.91
N ALA A 110 6.04 10.63 -11.39
CA ALA A 110 6.22 10.30 -12.79
C ALA A 110 4.97 10.75 -13.57
N LYS A 111 4.86 12.06 -13.81
CA LYS A 111 3.81 12.64 -14.63
C LYS A 111 3.96 12.10 -16.04
N SER A 112 3.00 11.28 -16.42
CA SER A 112 2.67 11.05 -17.82
C SER A 112 2.55 12.39 -18.54
N GLU A 113 3.26 12.54 -19.66
CA GLU A 113 2.69 12.91 -20.97
C GLU A 113 3.79 13.34 -21.96
N THR A 114 3.75 12.77 -23.17
CA THR A 114 3.80 13.58 -24.40
C THR A 114 3.31 12.73 -25.57
N ASN A 115 2.01 12.87 -25.90
CA ASN A 115 1.57 12.65 -27.27
C ASN A 115 2.21 13.73 -28.15
N SER A 116 3.31 13.42 -28.83
CA SER A 116 3.82 14.29 -29.91
C SER A 116 3.15 13.92 -31.24
N PHE A 117 1.93 14.41 -31.39
CA PHE A 117 1.30 14.54 -32.70
C PHE A 117 2.14 15.53 -33.53
N VAL A 118 2.90 15.01 -34.50
CA VAL A 118 3.51 15.82 -35.56
C VAL A 118 2.78 15.52 -36.85
N GLU A 119 1.81 16.38 -37.14
CA GLU A 119 1.17 16.45 -38.44
C GLU A 119 2.16 16.91 -39.53
N SER A 120 1.85 16.52 -40.77
CA SER A 120 2.36 17.05 -42.04
C SER A 120 3.47 16.25 -42.75
N GLN A 121 3.02 15.31 -43.59
CA GLN A 121 3.32 15.41 -45.03
C GLN A 121 2.08 15.08 -45.86
N VAL A 122 1.54 16.10 -46.53
CA VAL A 122 0.45 15.99 -47.50
C VAL A 122 1.02 15.63 -48.87
N SER A 123 0.60 14.50 -49.48
CA SER A 123 0.35 14.42 -50.93
C SER A 123 -0.41 13.16 -51.39
N LYS A 124 -1.71 13.37 -51.69
CA LYS A 124 -2.52 12.80 -52.79
C LYS A 124 -2.77 11.27 -52.90
N GLY A 125 -4.05 10.89 -52.85
CA GLY A 125 -4.60 9.58 -53.29
C GLY A 125 -5.69 9.06 -52.34
N THR A 126 -6.91 9.60 -52.28
CA THR A 126 -8.08 9.34 -53.17
C THR A 126 -8.84 8.02 -52.86
N LEU A 127 -10.04 8.14 -52.25
CA LEU A 127 -11.10 7.11 -52.05
C LEU A 127 -10.68 5.92 -51.12
N THR A 128 -11.49 5.20 -50.31
CA THR A 128 -12.87 5.20 -49.74
C THR A 128 -12.85 4.14 -48.59
N GLU A 129 -13.77 3.98 -47.62
CA GLU A 129 -15.12 4.49 -47.30
C GLU A 129 -15.46 4.27 -45.79
N SER A 130 -16.72 4.50 -45.37
CA SER A 130 -17.44 3.82 -44.25
C SER A 130 -16.89 3.83 -42.81
N GLY A 131 -17.61 4.45 -41.85
CA GLY A 131 -17.22 4.35 -40.42
C GLY A 131 -18.03 5.09 -39.34
N SER A 132 -19.36 5.16 -39.43
CA SER A 132 -20.33 5.39 -38.32
C SER A 132 -19.85 6.09 -37.02
N SER A 133 -20.20 7.36 -36.83
CA SER A 133 -20.05 8.07 -35.54
C SER A 133 -21.17 7.75 -34.55
N GLN A 134 -20.86 7.26 -33.34
CA GLN A 134 -21.60 7.56 -32.09
C GLN A 134 -20.95 6.93 -30.85
N SER A 135 -20.62 7.75 -29.84
CA SER A 135 -21.03 7.57 -28.44
C SER A 135 -20.25 8.56 -27.56
N GLY A 136 -20.91 9.64 -27.13
CA GLY A 136 -20.39 10.52 -26.10
C GLY A 136 -21.06 10.20 -24.77
N TYR A 137 -20.26 9.95 -23.72
CA TYR A 137 -20.72 9.98 -22.33
C TYR A 137 -19.68 10.67 -21.46
N LEU A 138 -19.73 12.00 -21.45
CA LEU A 138 -19.33 12.77 -20.28
C LEU A 138 -20.37 12.50 -19.19
N LYS A 139 -19.94 11.98 -18.04
CA LYS A 139 -20.77 12.02 -16.83
C LYS A 139 -19.91 12.42 -15.64
N SER A 140 -20.20 13.62 -15.12
CA SER A 140 -19.59 14.17 -13.93
C SER A 140 -19.77 13.23 -12.74
N ILE A 141 -18.72 13.06 -11.94
CA ILE A 141 -18.87 12.54 -10.58
C ILE A 141 -19.16 13.75 -9.70
N GLU A 142 -20.39 13.84 -9.21
CA GLU A 142 -20.83 14.91 -8.32
C GLU A 142 -20.38 14.65 -6.88
N ASN A 143 -20.18 15.75 -6.13
CA ASN A 143 -19.76 15.77 -4.73
C ASN A 143 -20.46 14.74 -3.82
N SER A 144 -19.71 13.77 -3.29
CA SER A 144 -20.06 13.02 -2.09
C SER A 144 -19.45 13.70 -0.85
N GLY A 145 -20.03 14.85 -0.47
CA GLY A 145 -19.67 15.53 0.78
C GLY A 145 -20.15 14.73 2.00
N TRP A 146 -19.22 14.09 2.72
CA TRP A 146 -19.52 13.39 3.96
C TRP A 146 -19.75 14.40 5.10
N THR A 147 -21.02 14.66 5.43
CA THR A 147 -21.40 15.43 6.62
C THR A 147 -21.21 14.58 7.87
N VAL A 148 -20.25 14.97 8.72
CA VAL A 148 -20.02 14.35 10.02
C VAL A 148 -21.16 14.73 10.98
N GLY A 149 -21.91 13.73 11.45
CA GLY A 149 -22.94 13.91 12.50
C GLY A 149 -22.32 14.13 13.88
N PRO A 150 -22.91 14.95 14.77
CA PRO A 150 -22.26 15.35 16.01
C PRO A 150 -22.35 14.31 17.14
N MET A 151 -21.22 14.17 17.82
CA MET A 151 -21.03 14.04 19.28
C MET A 151 -21.82 12.97 20.06
N TRP A 152 -21.04 12.14 20.74
CA TRP A 152 -21.38 11.31 21.90
C TRP A 152 -22.40 11.98 22.83
N GLY A 153 -23.54 11.31 23.04
CA GLY A 153 -24.44 11.64 24.14
C GLY A 153 -23.92 11.09 25.46
N GLU A 154 -23.88 11.94 26.48
CA GLU A 154 -23.76 11.51 27.88
C GLU A 154 -25.09 10.89 28.37
N GLY A 155 -25.01 9.98 29.34
CA GLY A 155 -26.16 9.40 30.05
C GLY A 155 -25.98 7.91 30.35
N GLU A 156 -26.22 7.41 31.57
CA GLU A 156 -26.52 8.06 32.86
C GLU A 156 -25.84 7.29 34.00
#